data_AF-A0A833GWI4-F1
#
_entry.id   AF-A0A833GWI4-F1
#
_cell.length_a   1.000
_cell.length_b   1.000
_cell.length_c   1.000
_cell.angle_alpha   90.00
_cell.angle_beta   90.00
_cell.angle_gamma   90.00
#
_symmetry.space_group_name_H-M   'P 1'
#
loop_
_entity.id
_entity.type
_entity.pdbx_description
1 polymer ?
#
loop_
_entity_poly.entity_id
_entity_poly.type
_entity_poly.pdbx_seq_one_letter_code
_entity_poly.pdbx_strand_id
1 'polypeptide(L)' 'AEARHELFDYIEVFYNRQRRHSHINYLSPEEFEKEEVA' A
#
# COMPACT_ATOMS: atom_id res chain seq x y z
N ALA A 1 8.91 -16.11 -16.44
CA ALA A 1 8.02 -14.92 -16.32
C ALA A 1 7.41 -14.82 -14.92
N GLU A 2 7.36 -15.93 -14.18
CA GLU A 2 6.89 -16.10 -12.81
C GLU A 2 7.44 -15.08 -11.79
N ALA A 3 8.76 -14.89 -11.68
CA ALA A 3 9.34 -13.96 -10.71
C ALA A 3 8.87 -12.49 -10.83
N ARG A 4 8.50 -12.04 -12.03
CA ARG A 4 7.94 -10.68 -12.21
C ARG A 4 6.51 -10.58 -11.69
N HIS A 5 5.76 -11.66 -11.81
CA HIS A 5 4.40 -11.75 -11.32
C HIS A 5 4.40 -11.78 -9.79
N GLU A 6 5.24 -12.62 -9.19
CA GLU A 6 5.42 -12.67 -7.73
C GLU A 6 5.82 -11.31 -7.16
N LEU A 7 6.73 -10.60 -7.84
CA LEU A 7 7.13 -9.25 -7.43
C LEU A 7 5.99 -8.25 -7.54
N PHE A 8 5.21 -8.32 -8.62
CA PHE A 8 4.05 -7.44 -8.83
C PHE A 8 3.00 -7.65 -7.74
N ASP A 9 2.64 -8.91 -7.47
CA ASP A 9 1.68 -9.27 -6.43
C ASP A 9 2.17 -8.83 -5.05
N TYR A 10 3.46 -9.00 -4.75
CA TYR A 10 4.05 -8.50 -3.52
C TYR A 10 3.93 -6.97 -3.39
N ILE A 11 4.24 -6.24 -4.48
CA ILE A 11 4.20 -4.78 -4.49
C ILE A 11 2.77 -4.27 -4.27
N GLU A 12 1.79 -4.83 -4.98
CA GLU A 12 0.41 -4.36 -4.93
C GLU A 12 -0.33 -4.79 -3.66
N VAL A 13 -0.24 -6.07 -3.32
CA VAL A 13 -1.05 -6.65 -2.24
C VAL A 13 -0.43 -6.43 -0.87
N PHE A 14 0.89 -6.31 -0.76
CA PHE A 14 1.56 -6.21 0.54
C PHE A 14 2.27 -4.87 0.74
N TYR A 15 3.22 -4.54 -0.14
CA TYR A 15 4.09 -3.38 0.08
C TYR A 15 3.32 -2.05 0.02
N ASN A 16 2.53 -1.83 -1.03
CA ASN A 16 1.81 -0.56 -1.21
C ASN A 16 0.77 -0.31 -0.11
N ARG A 17 0.16 -1.37 0.44
CA ARG A 17 -0.78 -1.26 1.57
C ARG A 17 -0.14 -0.75 2.86
N GLN A 18 1.13 -1.06 3.08
CA GLN A 18 1.85 -0.71 4.31
C GLN A 18 2.76 0.52 4.14
N ARG A 19 3.06 0.91 2.89
CA ARG A 19 3.97 2.01 2.59
C ARG A 19 3.35 3.34 3.02
N ARG A 20 4.06 4.03 3.92
CA ARG A 20 3.70 5.39 4.35
C ARG A 20 4.01 6.40 3.26
N HIS A 21 3.10 7.36 3.08
CA HIS A 21 3.23 8.37 2.04
C HIS A 21 3.15 9.79 2.63
N SER A 22 4.18 10.60 2.38
CA SER A 22 4.32 11.94 2.99
C SER A 22 3.18 12.89 2.62
N HIS A 23 2.55 12.69 1.46
CA HIS A 23 1.40 13.50 1.03
C HIS A 23 0.13 13.27 1.86
N ILE A 24 0.00 12.11 2.51
CA ILE A 24 -1.14 11.76 3.37
C ILE A 24 -0.70 11.68 4.84
N ASN A 25 0.05 12.69 5.29
CA ASN A 25 0.52 12.81 6.68
C ASN A 25 1.34 11.60 7.16
N TYR A 26 2.05 10.92 6.27
CA TYR A 26 2.80 9.69 6.56
C TYR A 26 1.91 8.51 7.02
N LEU A 27 0.63 8.51 6.66
CA LEU A 27 -0.24 7.35 6.76
C LEU A 27 0.04 6.38 5.61
N SER A 28 -0.25 5.11 5.84
CA SER A 28 -0.41 4.13 4.76
C SER A 28 -1.79 4.31 4.09
N PRO A 29 -1.97 3.82 2.84
CA PRO A 29 -3.26 3.89 2.18
C PRO A 29 -4.40 3.26 2.98
N GLU A 30 -4.14 2.14 3.66
CA GLU A 30 -5.15 1.49 4.50
C GLU A 30 -5.51 2.31 5.74
N GLU A 31 -4.53 2.97 6.37
CA GLU A 31 -4.79 3.87 7.50
C GLU A 31 -5.57 5.10 7.04
N PHE A 32 -5.21 5.67 5.89
CA PHE A 32 -5.90 6.82 5.31
C PHE A 32 -7.37 6.49 4.98
N GLU A 33 -7.64 5.37 4.32
CA GLU A 33 -9.03 4.94 4.04
C GLU A 33 -9.85 4.71 5.31
N LYS A 34 -9.23 4.21 6.40
CA LYS A 34 -9.91 4.05 7.70
C LYS A 34 -10.25 5.37 8.37
N GLU A 35 -9.40 6.39 8.23
CA GLU A 35 -9.68 7.73 8.75
C GLU A 35 -10.79 8.44 7.95
N GLU A 36 -10.83 8.29 6.62
CA GLU A 36 -11.85 8.92 5.78
C GLU A 36 -13.25 8.31 5.93
N VAL A 37 -13.35 7.04 6.37
CA VAL A 37 -14.63 6.33 6.54
C VAL A 37 -15.25 6.57 7.93
N ALA A 38 -14.51 7.15 8.88
CA ALA A 38 -14.96 7.45 10.24
C ALA A 38 -15.69 8.79 10.37
#